data_AF-A0A958C934-F1
#
_entry.id   AF-A0A958C934-F1
#
_cell.length_a   1.000
_cell.length_b   1.000
_cell.length_c   1.000
_cell.angle_alpha   90.00
_cell.angle_beta   90.00
_cell.angle_gamma   90.00
#
_symmetry.space_group_name_H-M   'P 1'
#
loop_
_entity.id
_entity.type
_entity.pdbx_description
1 polymer ?
#
loop_
_entity_poly.entity_id
_entity_poly.type
_entity_poly.pdbx_seq_one_letter_code
_entity_poly.pdbx_strand_id
1 'polypeptide(L)' 'MTTQRRYLAYLLRLWLSDNGGEPAWRGSLEDPSGSRIGFGDAQSLFEYLRQEMVTPSSTANDPEA' A
#
# COMPACT_ATOMS: atom_id res chain seq x y z
N MET A 1 -3.79 -3.29 25.28
CA MET A 1 -5.04 -3.57 24.54
C MET A 1 -4.75 -3.35 23.07
N THR A 2 -4.59 -4.42 22.30
CA THR A 2 -4.21 -4.35 20.87
C THR A 2 -5.41 -3.88 20.05
N THR A 3 -5.46 -2.59 19.75
CA THR A 3 -6.41 -2.03 18.79
C THR A 3 -6.10 -2.62 17.43
N GLN A 4 -6.83 -3.69 17.08
CA GLN A 4 -6.95 -4.18 15.70
C GLN A 4 -7.17 -2.95 14.82
N ARG A 5 -6.23 -2.64 13.90
CA ARG A 5 -6.36 -1.47 13.01
C ARG A 5 -7.59 -1.69 12.12
N ARG A 6 -8.74 -1.18 12.56
CA ARG A 6 -10.01 -1.26 11.80
C ARG A 6 -10.03 -0.28 10.62
N TYR A 7 -8.96 0.49 10.45
CA TYR A 7 -8.90 1.59 9.51
C TYR A 7 -7.53 1.59 8.83
N LEU A 8 -7.54 1.54 7.51
CA LEU A 8 -6.39 1.65 6.64
C LEU A 8 -6.59 2.91 5.78
N ALA A 9 -5.61 3.79 5.77
CA ALA A 9 -5.60 4.98 4.92
C ALA A 9 -4.30 5.01 4.14
N TYR A 10 -4.41 5.14 2.82
CA TYR A 10 -3.29 5.22 1.91
C TYR A 10 -3.48 6.41 0.96
N LEU A 11 -2.37 7.05 0.59
CA LEU A 11 -2.33 7.92 -0.58
C LEU A 11 -2.00 7.07 -1.81
N LEU A 12 -2.99 6.93 -2.70
CA LEU A 12 -2.84 6.25 -3.98
C LEU A 12 -2.35 7.23 -5.05
N ARG A 13 -1.27 6.87 -5.73
CA ARG A 13 -0.80 7.54 -6.96
C ARG A 13 -0.84 6.56 -8.11
N LEU A 14 -1.41 7.00 -9.23
CA LEU A 14 -1.46 6.25 -10.49
C LEU A 14 -0.89 7.13 -11.59
N TRP A 15 -0.06 6.57 -12.45
CA TRP A 15 0.50 7.28 -13.59
C TRP A 15 0.77 6.32 -14.74
N LEU A 16 0.65 6.83 -15.97
CA LEU A 16 1.08 6.12 -17.15
C LEU A 16 2.59 6.33 -17.31
N SER A 17 3.34 5.25 -17.49
CA SER A 17 4.78 5.27 -17.73
C SER A 17 5.07 4.67 -19.10
N ASP A 18 5.87 5.38 -19.89
CA ASP A 18 6.21 5.09 -21.28
C ASP A 18 7.70 4.80 -21.44
N ASN A 19 8.32 4.10 -20.46
CA ASN A 19 9.76 3.80 -20.36
C ASN A 19 10.33 2.99 -21.55
N GLY A 20 10.30 3.55 -22.77
CA GLY A 20 10.81 2.97 -24.01
C GLY A 20 10.00 1.79 -24.56
N GLY A 21 8.82 1.48 -23.99
CA GLY A 21 7.98 0.34 -24.37
C GLY A 21 6.50 0.71 -24.43
N GLU A 22 5.62 -0.30 -24.39
CA GLU A 22 4.17 -0.05 -24.36
C GLU A 22 3.78 0.75 -23.10
N PRO A 23 2.92 1.77 -23.23
CA PRO A 23 2.46 2.56 -22.08
C PRO A 23 1.82 1.65 -21.03
N ALA A 24 2.43 1.62 -19.84
CA ALA A 24 1.98 0.79 -18.74
C ALA A 24 1.53 1.67 -17.57
N TRP A 25 0.37 1.35 -17.01
CA TRP A 25 -0.08 1.95 -15.76
C TRP A 25 0.78 1.46 -14.61
N ARG A 26 1.37 2.41 -13.89
CA ARG A 26 2.09 2.18 -12.65
C ARG A 26 1.29 2.74 -11.48
N GLY A 27 1.53 2.20 -10.31
CA GLY A 27 0.89 2.66 -9.08
C GLY A 27 1.86 2.73 -7.92
N SER A 28 1.54 3.55 -6.94
CA SER A 28 2.18 3.47 -5.62
C SER A 28 1.16 3.77 -4.53
N LEU A 29 1.29 3.06 -3.42
CA LEU A 29 0.60 3.35 -2.18
C LEU A 29 1.60 3.92 -1.18
N GLU A 30 1.21 4.97 -0.49
CA GLU A 30 1.94 5.53 0.64
C GLU A 30 1.07 5.46 1.88
N ASP A 31 1.61 4.92 2.96
CA ASP A 31 0.91 4.78 4.24
C ASP A 31 1.06 6.05 5.12
N PRO A 32 0.38 6.15 6.27
CA PRO A 32 0.46 7.33 7.13
C PRO A 32 1.83 7.52 7.81
N SER A 33 2.70 6.50 7.80
CA SER A 33 4.10 6.62 8.25
C SER A 33 5.00 7.25 7.18
N GLY A 34 4.49 7.42 5.95
CA GLY A 34 5.25 7.86 4.79
C GLY A 34 5.97 6.73 4.06
N SER A 35 5.73 5.46 4.44
CA SER A 35 6.30 4.31 3.74
C SER A 35 5.60 4.11 2.41
N ARG A 36 6.38 3.95 1.34
CA ARG A 36 5.87 3.87 -0.04
C ARG A 36 6.17 2.52 -0.68
N ILE A 37 5.14 1.91 -1.26
CA ILE A 37 5.23 0.66 -2.03
C ILE A 37 4.83 0.97 -3.47
N GLY A 38 5.69 0.59 -4.42
CA GLY A 38 5.45 0.74 -5.86
C GLY A 38 4.94 -0.54 -6.51
N PHE A 39 4.08 -0.39 -7.50
CA PHE A 39 3.44 -1.48 -8.23
C PHE A 39 3.66 -1.31 -9.74
N GLY A 40 4.00 -2.43 -10.38
CA GLY A 40 4.23 -2.49 -11.82
C GLY A 40 2.95 -2.49 -12.66
N ASP A 41 1.82 -2.84 -12.07
CA ASP A 41 0.52 -2.96 -12.71
C ASP A 41 -0.59 -2.80 -11.66
N ALA A 42 -1.83 -2.58 -12.13
CA ALA A 42 -2.97 -2.36 -11.26
C ALA A 42 -3.39 -3.63 -10.49
N GLN A 43 -3.19 -4.82 -11.06
CA GLN A 43 -3.63 -6.07 -10.45
C GLN A 43 -2.83 -6.39 -9.18
N SER A 44 -1.51 -6.24 -9.25
CA SER A 44 -0.60 -6.36 -8.09
C SER A 44 -0.98 -5.39 -6.97
N LEU A 45 -1.39 -4.17 -7.31
CA LEU A 45 -1.85 -3.15 -6.34
C LEU A 45 -3.14 -3.58 -5.64
N PHE A 46 -4.14 -4.03 -6.38
CA PHE A 46 -5.41 -4.45 -5.80
C PHE A 46 -5.27 -5.72 -4.96
N GLU A 47 -4.41 -6.65 -5.39
CA GLU A 47 -4.12 -7.85 -4.61
C GLU A 47 -3.49 -7.51 -3.26
N TYR A 48 -2.54 -6.58 -3.23
CA TYR A 48 -1.95 -6.08 -1.99
C TYR A 48 -3.01 -5.49 -1.05
N LEU A 49 -3.86 -4.59 -1.54
CA LEU A 49 -4.93 -4.00 -0.72
C LEU A 49 -5.89 -5.05 -0.16
N ARG A 50 -6.23 -6.07 -0.96
CA ARG A 50 -7.09 -7.18 -0.52
C ARG A 50 -6.44 -7.98 0.60
N GLN A 51 -5.14 -8.22 0.54
CA GLN A 51 -4.40 -8.92 1.60
C GLN A 51 -4.36 -8.10 2.89
N GLU A 52 -4.15 -6.77 2.79
CA GLU A 52 -4.16 -5.86 3.94
C GLU A 52 -5.53 -5.80 4.64
N MET A 53 -6.62 -5.95 3.90
CA MET A 53 -7.98 -5.98 4.47
C MET A 53 -8.33 -7.30 5.17
N VAL A 54 -7.63 -8.39 4.87
CA VAL A 54 -7.85 -9.71 5.48
C VAL A 54 -6.88 -9.97 6.62
N THR A 55 -5.69 -9.37 6.57
CA THR A 55 -4.68 -9.49 7.62
C THR A 55 -5.03 -8.55 8.78
N PRO A 56 -5.30 -9.05 10.00
CA PRO A 56 -5.33 -8.18 11.16
C PRO A 56 -3.93 -7.60 11.33
N SER A 57 -3.74 -6.35 10.92
CA SER A 57 -2.44 -5.69 10.88
C SER A 57 -1.87 -5.57 12.29
N SER A 58 -0.98 -6.49 12.63
CA SER A 58 -0.07 -6.40 13.78
C SER A 58 1.15 -5.63 13.33
N THR A 59 1.11 -4.30 13.44
CA THR A 59 2.34 -3.52 13.45
C THR A 59 2.69 -3.27 14.91
N ALA A 60 3.36 -4.24 15.49
CA ALA A 60 4.09 -4.06 16.74
C ALA A 60 5.32 -3.21 16.45
N ASN A 61 5.31 -1.97 16.93
CA ASN A 61 6.50 -1.22 17.35
C ASN A 61 6.01 -0.15 18.33
N ASP A 62 5.84 -0.57 19.58
CA ASP A 62 5.95 0.31 20.75
C ASP A 62 7.41 0.25 21.21
N PRO A 63 8.00 1.38 21.63
CA PRO A 63 8.00 1.59 23.08
C PRO A 63 7.90 3.06 23.49
N GLU A 64 6.97 3.39 24.40
CA GLU A 64 7.30 4.27 25.51
C GLU A 64 6.46 3.91 26.74
N ALA A 65 7.17 3.83 27.88
CA ALA A 65 6.79 3.25 29.15
C ALA A 65 6.02 4.22 30.07
#